data_AF-A0A2W1L678-F1
#
_entry.id   AF-A0A2W1L678-F1
#
_cell.length_a   1.000
_cell.length_b   1.000
_cell.length_c   1.000
_cell.angle_alpha   90.00
_cell.angle_beta   90.00
_cell.angle_gamma   90.00
#
_symmetry.space_group_name_H-M   'P 1'
#
loop_
_entity.id
_entity.type
_entity.pdbx_description
1 polymer ?
#
loop_
_entity_poly.entity_id
_entity_poly.type
_entity_poly.pdbx_seq_one_letter_code
_entity_poly.pdbx_strand_id
1 'polypeptide(L)'
;MTMEVGNHSTIADKYPSRVSDTPEITDRKDPVVYSSWTEDSPLTKEQSDFFEQNGYLFLEDFLPAREVEALRAELRKMLEEYREKDADGVIREPGGREVRSVFEVHKNNMLFKALSKDPRLTGIVSYLLGGDVYIHQSRINFKPGFKGKEFYWHSDFETWHVEDGMPSMRALSCSVALEDNYANNGPLMVVPGSHKKFVSCVGKTPENHFKDSLRKQEYGVPDNDSLTKLVKEHGIDTPVGKAGSILLFDCNIMHGSNSNITPYPRSNVFMVYNSTENRLTEPFSGQAPRPAYIAERGNG
;
A
#
# COMPACT_ATOMS: atom_id res chain seq x y z
N MET A 1 31.67 -2.23 36.85
CA MET A 1 30.44 -1.49 36.51
C MET A 1 29.77 -2.26 35.40
N THR A 2 28.91 -3.20 35.77
CA THR A 2 28.15 -4.06 34.86
C THR A 2 27.08 -3.21 34.19
N MET A 3 27.17 -3.04 32.88
CA MET A 3 26.10 -2.40 32.11
C MET A 3 24.93 -3.39 32.05
N GLU A 4 23.80 -2.97 32.61
CA GLU A 4 22.53 -3.65 32.47
C GLU A 4 22.15 -3.69 30.99
N VAL A 5 21.99 -4.90 30.46
CA VAL A 5 21.39 -5.13 29.15
C VAL A 5 19.91 -4.79 29.30
N GLY A 6 19.50 -3.68 28.68
CA GLY A 6 18.12 -3.23 28.68
C GLY A 6 17.19 -4.35 28.24
N ASN A 7 16.17 -4.60 29.07
CA ASN A 7 15.14 -5.61 28.84
C ASN A 7 14.28 -5.19 27.63
N HIS A 8 14.70 -5.54 26.42
CA HIS A 8 13.90 -5.36 25.21
C HIS A 8 12.75 -6.35 25.26
N SER A 9 11.55 -5.86 25.57
CA SER A 9 10.32 -6.65 25.42
C SER A 9 10.20 -7.05 23.95
N THR A 10 10.52 -8.31 23.65
CA THR A 10 10.34 -8.90 22.33
C THR A 10 8.83 -9.06 22.10
N ILE A 11 8.26 -8.21 21.24
CA ILE A 11 6.88 -8.38 20.79
C ILE A 11 6.79 -9.75 20.12
N ALA A 12 5.81 -10.56 20.52
CA ALA A 12 5.58 -11.87 19.92
C ALA A 12 5.17 -11.70 18.45
N ASP A 13 5.84 -12.44 17.57
CA ASP A 13 5.52 -12.45 16.14
C ASP A 13 4.18 -13.16 15.89
N LYS A 14 3.17 -12.37 15.51
CA LYS A 14 1.84 -12.87 15.16
C LYS A 14 1.77 -13.45 13.75
N TYR A 15 2.67 -13.05 12.85
CA TYR A 15 2.58 -13.27 11.40
C TYR A 15 3.94 -13.68 10.81
N PRO A 16 4.54 -14.80 11.28
CA PRO A 16 5.84 -15.23 10.81
C PRO A 16 5.82 -15.52 9.31
N SER A 17 6.76 -14.94 8.57
CA SER A 17 6.97 -15.14 7.13
C SER A 17 8.46 -15.15 6.83
N ARG A 18 8.88 -15.79 5.73
CA ARG A 18 10.29 -15.85 5.29
C ARG A 18 11.23 -16.60 6.26
N VAL A 19 10.67 -17.47 7.07
CA VAL A 19 11.37 -18.30 8.07
C VAL A 19 11.32 -19.81 7.77
N SER A 20 10.52 -20.22 6.78
CA SER A 20 10.32 -21.60 6.35
C SER A 20 10.47 -21.72 4.83
N ASP A 21 10.80 -22.92 4.37
CA ASP A 21 10.84 -23.28 2.94
C ASP A 21 9.47 -23.69 2.40
N THR A 22 8.45 -23.71 3.26
CA THR A 22 7.06 -24.03 2.90
C THR A 22 6.15 -22.85 3.23
N PRO A 23 5.29 -22.43 2.29
CA PRO A 23 4.31 -21.38 2.55
C PRO A 23 3.16 -21.93 3.40
N GLU A 24 2.60 -21.08 4.25
CA GLU A 24 1.46 -21.39 5.09
C GLU A 24 0.41 -20.29 4.97
N ILE A 25 -0.87 -20.69 4.99
CA ILE A 25 -2.00 -19.76 5.07
C ILE A 25 -2.55 -19.82 6.49
N THR A 26 -2.46 -18.72 7.22
CA THR A 26 -2.95 -18.60 8.59
C THR A 26 -4.09 -17.60 8.69
N ASP A 27 -4.93 -17.71 9.72
CA ASP A 27 -6.01 -16.77 9.95
C ASP A 27 -5.48 -15.43 10.47
N ARG A 28 -6.11 -14.33 10.01
CA ARG A 28 -5.90 -12.99 10.57
C ARG A 28 -6.20 -13.00 12.07
N LYS A 29 -5.34 -12.34 12.85
CA LYS A 29 -5.43 -12.24 14.32
C LYS A 29 -5.84 -10.84 14.81
N ASP A 30 -6.13 -9.93 13.89
CA ASP A 30 -6.45 -8.52 14.12
C ASP A 30 -7.85 -8.17 13.56
N PRO A 31 -8.56 -7.18 14.13
CA PRO A 31 -9.78 -6.64 13.52
C PRO A 31 -9.53 -6.11 12.09
N VAL A 32 -10.56 -6.11 11.23
CA VAL A 32 -10.50 -5.43 9.91
C VAL A 32 -10.97 -3.98 10.04
N VAL A 33 -12.09 -3.76 10.74
CA VAL A 33 -12.59 -2.45 11.14
C VAL A 33 -12.41 -2.34 12.65
N TYR A 34 -11.68 -1.32 13.10
CA TYR A 34 -11.30 -1.16 14.51
C TYR A 34 -12.30 -0.33 15.33
N SER A 35 -13.27 0.31 14.68
CA SER A 35 -14.37 1.05 15.33
C SER A 35 -15.70 0.33 15.20
N SER A 36 -16.56 0.50 16.21
CA SER A 36 -17.97 0.15 16.07
C SER A 36 -18.68 1.19 15.20
N TRP A 37 -19.58 0.73 14.32
CA TRP A 37 -20.38 1.61 13.48
C TRP A 37 -21.46 2.36 14.29
N THR A 38 -21.70 3.61 13.94
CA THR A 38 -22.77 4.48 14.45
C THR A 38 -23.35 5.33 13.32
N GLU A 39 -24.49 5.99 13.55
CA GLU A 39 -25.11 6.89 12.55
C GLU A 39 -24.21 8.10 12.20
N ASP A 40 -23.30 8.49 13.10
CA ASP A 40 -22.33 9.57 12.89
C ASP A 40 -21.03 9.10 12.18
N SER A 41 -20.94 7.82 11.81
CA SER A 41 -19.76 7.28 11.12
C SER A 41 -19.59 7.89 9.72
N PRO A 42 -18.34 8.08 9.24
CA PRO A 42 -18.07 8.69 7.94
C PRO A 42 -18.44 7.80 6.75
N LEU A 43 -18.73 6.52 7.02
CA LEU A 43 -19.19 5.53 6.05
C LEU A 43 -20.61 5.07 6.43
N THR A 44 -21.41 4.79 5.42
CA THR A 44 -22.68 4.06 5.60
C THR A 44 -22.41 2.67 6.19
N LYS A 45 -23.43 2.07 6.81
CA LYS A 45 -23.31 0.73 7.38
C LYS A 45 -22.91 -0.28 6.30
N GLU A 46 -23.50 -0.16 5.12
CA GLU A 46 -23.24 -1.00 3.96
C GLU A 46 -21.79 -0.88 3.48
N GLN A 47 -21.23 0.33 3.43
CA GLN A 47 -19.82 0.54 3.06
C GLN A 47 -18.86 -0.01 4.10
N SER A 48 -19.17 0.13 5.39
CA SER A 48 -18.39 -0.44 6.49
C SER A 48 -18.38 -1.97 6.44
N ASP A 49 -19.56 -2.58 6.30
CA ASP A 49 -19.72 -4.04 6.19
C ASP A 49 -19.03 -4.57 4.93
N PHE A 50 -19.13 -3.84 3.82
CA PHE A 50 -18.43 -4.19 2.59
C PHE A 50 -16.92 -4.21 2.79
N PHE A 51 -16.33 -3.18 3.41
CA PHE A 51 -14.90 -3.14 3.69
C PHE A 51 -14.47 -4.26 4.65
N GLU A 52 -15.24 -4.51 5.71
CA GLU A 52 -14.97 -5.60 6.65
C GLU A 52 -14.99 -6.98 5.95
N GLN A 53 -15.97 -7.19 5.08
CA GLN A 53 -16.15 -8.45 4.38
C GLN A 53 -15.09 -8.67 3.29
N ASN A 54 -14.82 -7.64 2.48
CA ASN A 54 -14.08 -7.75 1.22
C ASN A 54 -12.66 -7.17 1.28
N GLY A 55 -12.33 -6.36 2.28
CA GLY A 55 -10.98 -5.82 2.50
C GLY A 55 -10.65 -4.61 1.63
N TYR A 56 -11.62 -4.08 0.89
CA TYR A 56 -11.47 -2.85 0.12
C TYR A 56 -12.79 -2.08 0.06
N LEU A 57 -12.70 -0.80 -0.32
CA LEU A 57 -13.82 0.07 -0.60
C LEU A 57 -13.46 0.99 -1.77
N PHE A 58 -14.27 0.97 -2.81
CA PHE A 58 -14.14 1.85 -3.96
C PHE A 58 -15.16 2.98 -3.87
N LEU A 59 -14.69 4.23 -3.92
CA LEU A 59 -15.54 5.42 -3.87
C LEU A 59 -15.31 6.25 -5.14
N GLU A 60 -16.31 6.26 -6.00
CA GLU A 60 -16.36 7.10 -7.19
C GLU A 60 -16.60 8.57 -6.83
N ASP A 61 -16.19 9.48 -7.73
CA ASP A 61 -16.41 10.92 -7.61
C ASP A 61 -15.98 11.55 -6.26
N PHE A 62 -14.97 10.95 -5.61
CA PHE A 62 -14.50 11.39 -4.31
C PHE A 62 -13.81 12.76 -4.36
N LEU A 63 -12.94 12.97 -5.35
CA LEU A 63 -12.35 14.27 -5.64
C LEU A 63 -13.08 14.97 -6.79
N PRO A 64 -13.46 16.25 -6.66
CA PRO A 64 -14.02 17.01 -7.76
C PRO A 64 -12.98 17.22 -8.86
N ALA A 65 -13.43 17.30 -10.11
CA ALA A 65 -12.56 17.42 -11.29
C ALA A 65 -11.51 18.55 -11.19
N ARG A 66 -11.86 19.68 -10.57
CA ARG A 66 -10.92 20.79 -10.36
C ARG A 66 -9.69 20.41 -9.49
N GLU A 67 -9.90 19.56 -8.48
CA GLU A 67 -8.83 19.10 -7.59
C GLU A 67 -7.97 18.05 -8.29
N VAL A 68 -8.60 17.17 -9.07
CA VAL A 68 -7.91 16.21 -9.94
C VAL A 68 -7.01 16.93 -10.95
N GLU A 69 -7.50 17.98 -11.60
CA GLU A 69 -6.69 18.76 -12.55
C GLU A 69 -5.52 19.50 -11.89
N ALA A 70 -5.69 20.01 -10.67
CA ALA A 70 -4.59 20.60 -9.91
C ALA A 70 -3.51 19.55 -9.59
N LEU A 71 -3.90 18.36 -9.15
CA LEU A 71 -2.98 17.24 -8.89
C LEU A 71 -2.26 16.78 -10.17
N ARG A 72 -2.98 16.69 -11.29
CA ARG A 72 -2.41 16.37 -12.61
C ARG A 72 -1.42 17.43 -13.09
N ALA A 73 -1.71 18.72 -12.86
CA ALA A 73 -0.80 19.80 -13.22
C ALA A 73 0.51 19.72 -12.43
N GLU A 74 0.42 19.48 -11.12
CA GLU A 74 1.59 19.31 -10.27
C GLU A 74 2.38 18.05 -10.64
N LEU A 75 1.69 16.96 -10.99
CA LEU A 75 2.29 15.73 -11.49
C LEU A 75 3.15 15.97 -12.73
N ARG A 76 2.62 16.71 -13.72
CA ARG A 76 3.36 17.06 -14.95
C ARG A 76 4.61 17.88 -14.65
N LYS A 77 4.50 18.84 -13.72
CA LYS A 77 5.63 19.66 -13.29
C LYS A 77 6.72 18.81 -12.61
N MET A 78 6.35 17.90 -11.70
CA MET A 78 7.30 17.00 -11.05
C MET A 78 8.00 16.07 -12.04
N LEU A 79 7.27 15.51 -13.01
CA LEU A 79 7.85 14.67 -14.05
C LEU A 79 8.90 15.41 -14.89
N GLU A 80 8.62 16.67 -15.25
CA GLU A 80 9.59 17.48 -16.00
C GLU A 80 10.81 17.84 -15.15
N GLU A 81 10.61 18.14 -13.86
CA GLU A 81 11.73 18.42 -12.94
C GLU A 81 12.65 17.20 -12.73
N TYR A 82 12.09 16.01 -12.51
CA TYR A 82 12.86 14.78 -12.27
C TYR A 82 13.37 14.11 -13.55
N ARG A 83 13.07 14.67 -14.72
CA ARG A 83 13.56 14.18 -16.00
C ARG A 83 15.08 14.16 -16.07
N GLU A 84 15.71 15.20 -15.56
CA GLU A 84 17.16 15.43 -15.67
C GLU A 84 17.86 15.54 -14.30
N LYS A 85 17.10 15.41 -13.19
CA LYS A 85 17.64 15.41 -11.82
C LYS A 85 17.46 14.04 -11.18
N ASP A 86 18.53 13.53 -10.59
CA ASP A 86 18.43 12.43 -9.63
C ASP A 86 18.16 13.00 -8.24
N ALA A 87 17.23 12.37 -7.53
CA ALA A 87 16.85 12.72 -6.18
C ALA A 87 16.51 11.45 -5.42
N ASP A 88 16.81 11.44 -4.12
CA ASP A 88 16.40 10.36 -3.23
C ASP A 88 14.88 10.20 -3.26
N GLY A 89 14.40 8.96 -3.32
CA GLY A 89 12.97 8.65 -3.44
C GLY A 89 12.39 8.69 -4.86
N VAL A 90 13.19 8.99 -5.90
CA VAL A 90 12.77 8.86 -7.31
C VAL A 90 13.20 7.50 -7.85
N ILE A 91 12.23 6.64 -8.19
CA ILE A 91 12.46 5.33 -8.79
C ILE A 91 12.19 5.40 -10.29
N ARG A 92 13.11 4.86 -11.10
CA ARG A 92 13.02 4.80 -12.56
C ARG A 92 12.81 3.38 -13.06
N GLU A 93 12.28 3.23 -14.27
CA GLU A 93 12.16 1.93 -14.93
C GLU A 93 13.53 1.27 -15.20
N PRO A 94 13.64 -0.07 -15.13
CA PRO A 94 14.86 -0.77 -15.52
C PRO A 94 15.26 -0.45 -16.97
N GLY A 95 16.52 -0.04 -17.17
CA GLY A 95 17.08 0.22 -18.50
C GLY A 95 16.69 1.56 -19.14
N GLY A 96 16.06 2.48 -18.39
CA GLY A 96 15.67 3.79 -18.89
C GLY A 96 15.72 4.91 -17.86
N ARG A 97 15.45 6.15 -18.30
CA ARG A 97 15.32 7.34 -17.42
C ARG A 97 13.87 7.67 -17.05
N GLU A 98 12.91 6.87 -17.49
CA GLU A 98 11.48 7.10 -17.24
C GLU A 98 11.17 6.94 -15.75
N VAL A 99 10.54 7.95 -15.15
CA VAL A 99 10.15 7.93 -13.73
C VAL A 99 8.99 6.96 -13.55
N ARG A 100 9.16 5.98 -12.66
CA ARG A 100 8.17 4.96 -12.31
C ARG A 100 7.42 5.31 -11.03
N SER A 101 8.16 5.77 -10.01
CA SER A 101 7.56 6.19 -8.75
C SER A 101 8.33 7.34 -8.12
N VAL A 102 7.63 8.18 -7.36
CA VAL A 102 8.22 9.22 -6.50
C VAL A 102 7.69 9.04 -5.08
N PHE A 103 8.57 8.87 -4.11
CA PHE A 103 8.26 8.65 -2.69
C PHE A 103 8.19 9.95 -1.90
N GLU A 104 7.65 9.87 -0.67
CA GLU A 104 7.53 10.99 0.29
C GLU A 104 6.85 12.25 -0.26
N VAL A 105 5.98 12.10 -1.26
CA VAL A 105 5.25 13.22 -1.86
C VAL A 105 4.41 13.99 -0.83
N HIS A 106 3.94 13.33 0.24
CA HIS A 106 3.24 13.99 1.35
C HIS A 106 4.14 14.92 2.19
N LYS A 107 5.47 14.77 2.14
CA LYS A 107 6.43 15.66 2.82
C LYS A 107 6.97 16.73 1.87
N ASN A 108 7.30 16.31 0.65
CA ASN A 108 8.08 17.10 -0.30
C ASN A 108 7.21 17.97 -1.22
N ASN A 109 5.89 17.81 -1.19
CA ASN A 109 4.97 18.58 -2.02
C ASN A 109 3.72 19.02 -1.24
N MET A 110 3.44 20.33 -1.27
CA MET A 110 2.34 20.92 -0.49
C MET A 110 0.95 20.44 -0.91
N LEU A 111 0.74 20.13 -2.20
CA LEU A 111 -0.56 19.69 -2.69
C LEU A 111 -0.83 18.24 -2.26
N PHE A 112 0.16 17.36 -2.38
CA PHE A 112 0.04 15.98 -1.90
C PHE A 112 0.01 15.89 -0.37
N LYS A 113 0.67 16.81 0.35
CA LYS A 113 0.54 16.97 1.81
C LYS A 113 -0.87 17.39 2.23
N ALA A 114 -1.51 18.27 1.47
CA ALA A 114 -2.90 18.66 1.72
C ALA A 114 -3.84 17.48 1.48
N LEU A 115 -3.65 16.76 0.37
CA LEU A 115 -4.43 15.55 0.04
C LEU A 115 -4.30 14.48 1.13
N SER A 116 -3.10 14.26 1.68
CA SER A 116 -2.87 13.27 2.74
C SER A 116 -3.49 13.65 4.09
N LYS A 117 -3.99 14.88 4.22
CA LYS A 117 -4.65 15.42 5.42
C LYS A 117 -6.09 15.83 5.15
N ASP A 118 -6.63 15.47 3.99
CA ASP A 118 -8.00 15.84 3.61
C ASP A 118 -9.00 15.20 4.59
N PRO A 119 -9.85 16.00 5.29
CA PRO A 119 -10.78 15.49 6.28
C PRO A 119 -11.76 14.43 5.75
N ARG A 120 -12.11 14.48 4.45
CA ARG A 120 -12.96 13.47 3.82
C ARG A 120 -12.29 12.10 3.85
N LEU A 121 -10.97 12.08 3.66
CA LEU A 121 -10.18 10.86 3.64
C LEU A 121 -9.79 10.45 5.06
N THR A 122 -9.18 11.34 5.83
CA THR A 122 -8.70 11.03 7.18
C THR A 122 -9.83 10.64 8.13
N GLY A 123 -11.03 11.20 7.97
CA GLY A 123 -12.21 10.75 8.72
C GLY A 123 -12.51 9.26 8.50
N ILE A 124 -12.56 8.83 7.23
CA ILE A 124 -12.79 7.41 6.87
C ILE A 124 -11.66 6.53 7.43
N VAL A 125 -10.40 6.94 7.25
CA VAL A 125 -9.25 6.15 7.69
C VAL A 125 -9.20 6.03 9.21
N SER A 126 -9.40 7.12 9.95
CA SER A 126 -9.43 7.11 11.41
C SER A 126 -10.58 6.25 11.96
N TYR A 127 -11.72 6.21 11.28
CA TYR A 127 -12.80 5.28 11.60
C TYR A 127 -12.39 3.82 11.35
N LEU A 128 -11.85 3.48 10.17
CA LEU A 128 -11.47 2.11 9.85
C LEU A 128 -10.34 1.59 10.76
N LEU A 129 -9.37 2.43 11.10
CA LEU A 129 -8.23 2.09 11.95
C LEU A 129 -8.45 2.39 13.45
N GLY A 130 -9.60 2.95 13.82
CA GLY A 130 -9.99 3.21 15.21
C GLY A 130 -9.04 4.14 15.96
N GLY A 131 -8.87 5.36 15.48
CA GLY A 131 -8.11 6.42 16.17
C GLY A 131 -7.23 7.27 15.28
N ASP A 132 -6.19 7.85 15.89
CA ASP A 132 -5.23 8.70 15.18
C ASP A 132 -4.34 7.89 14.24
N VAL A 133 -3.98 8.52 13.13
CA VAL A 133 -3.20 7.90 12.05
C VAL A 133 -2.05 8.79 11.62
N TYR A 134 -1.01 8.16 11.08
CA TYR A 134 0.10 8.83 10.42
C TYR A 134 0.35 8.22 9.04
N ILE A 135 1.05 8.94 8.17
CA ILE A 135 1.45 8.43 6.86
C ILE A 135 2.68 7.53 7.04
N HIS A 136 2.51 6.23 6.86
CA HIS A 136 3.60 5.27 6.86
C HIS A 136 4.44 5.36 5.57
N GLN A 137 3.77 5.54 4.44
CA GLN A 137 4.41 5.70 3.14
C GLN A 137 3.50 6.53 2.22
N SER A 138 4.10 7.32 1.34
CA SER A 138 3.37 7.87 0.19
C SER A 138 4.21 7.71 -1.06
N ARG A 139 3.57 7.37 -2.18
CA ARG A 139 4.21 7.33 -3.48
C ARG A 139 3.25 7.77 -4.57
N ILE A 140 3.76 8.34 -5.64
CA ILE A 140 3.04 8.40 -6.90
C ILE A 140 3.51 7.23 -7.75
N ASN A 141 2.60 6.48 -8.36
CA ASN A 141 2.97 5.48 -9.35
C ASN A 141 2.55 5.94 -10.73
N PHE A 142 3.48 5.84 -11.66
CA PHE A 142 3.27 6.11 -13.07
C PHE A 142 3.21 4.78 -13.80
N LYS A 143 2.08 4.51 -14.45
CA LYS A 143 1.96 3.42 -15.42
C LYS A 143 1.68 4.05 -16.80
N PRO A 144 2.73 4.40 -17.56
CA PRO A 144 2.57 5.04 -18.86
C PRO A 144 1.82 4.11 -19.83
N GLY A 145 1.12 4.71 -20.79
CA GLY A 145 0.58 3.97 -21.93
C GLY A 145 1.68 3.25 -22.69
N PHE A 146 1.37 2.09 -23.25
CA PHE A 146 2.24 1.18 -24.01
C PHE A 146 3.41 0.54 -23.26
N LYS A 147 3.94 1.19 -22.21
CA LYS A 147 5.19 0.80 -21.54
C LYS A 147 5.01 0.34 -20.10
N GLY A 148 3.84 0.61 -19.50
CA GLY A 148 3.58 0.32 -18.10
C GLY A 148 3.71 -1.16 -17.76
N LYS A 149 4.57 -1.48 -16.80
CA LYS A 149 4.80 -2.86 -16.34
C LYS A 149 3.78 -3.31 -15.30
N GLU A 150 3.70 -4.62 -15.14
CA GLU A 150 2.91 -5.31 -14.13
C GLU A 150 3.47 -5.07 -12.71
N PHE A 151 2.57 -5.20 -11.75
CA PHE A 151 2.92 -5.43 -10.35
C PHE A 151 2.33 -6.78 -9.97
N TYR A 152 3.19 -7.75 -9.67
CA TYR A 152 2.74 -9.09 -9.34
C TYR A 152 1.96 -9.11 -8.02
N TRP A 153 1.22 -10.19 -7.79
CA TRP A 153 0.43 -10.37 -6.57
C TRP A 153 1.31 -10.28 -5.32
N HIS A 154 0.87 -9.49 -4.34
CA HIS A 154 1.50 -9.38 -3.03
C HIS A 154 0.49 -8.92 -1.98
N SER A 155 0.85 -9.15 -0.71
CA SER A 155 0.28 -8.46 0.45
C SER A 155 1.27 -7.38 0.87
N ASP A 156 0.81 -6.12 0.93
CA ASP A 156 1.64 -5.00 1.40
C ASP A 156 2.12 -5.27 2.84
N PHE A 157 1.22 -5.77 3.69
CA PHE A 157 1.49 -6.08 5.10
C PHE A 157 2.60 -7.12 5.27
N GLU A 158 2.69 -8.14 4.42
CA GLU A 158 3.77 -9.15 4.53
C GLU A 158 5.14 -8.48 4.48
N THR A 159 5.33 -7.55 3.53
CA THR A 159 6.58 -6.79 3.40
C THR A 159 6.74 -5.80 4.56
N TRP A 160 5.70 -5.06 4.93
CA TRP A 160 5.79 -4.10 6.05
C TRP A 160 6.06 -4.78 7.38
N HIS A 161 5.53 -5.98 7.60
CA HIS A 161 5.79 -6.77 8.78
C HIS A 161 7.25 -7.24 8.79
N VAL A 162 7.66 -7.99 7.76
CA VAL A 162 8.97 -8.65 7.72
C VAL A 162 10.13 -7.65 7.59
N GLU A 163 9.99 -6.63 6.75
CA GLU A 163 11.07 -5.69 6.41
C GLU A 163 11.02 -4.38 7.20
N ASP A 164 9.85 -3.93 7.65
CA ASP A 164 9.72 -2.63 8.36
C ASP A 164 9.42 -2.77 9.85
N GLY A 165 8.95 -3.93 10.30
CA GLY A 165 8.59 -4.16 11.69
C GLY A 165 7.17 -3.71 12.02
N MET A 166 6.23 -3.72 11.08
CA MET A 166 4.82 -3.41 11.36
C MET A 166 4.16 -4.54 12.17
N PRO A 167 3.77 -4.33 13.45
CA PRO A 167 3.46 -5.45 14.34
C PRO A 167 2.05 -6.04 14.15
N SER A 168 1.09 -5.25 13.66
CA SER A 168 -0.31 -5.68 13.49
C SER A 168 -0.88 -5.21 12.15
N MET A 169 -1.92 -5.88 11.66
CA MET A 169 -2.67 -5.49 10.46
C MET A 169 -3.60 -4.29 10.76
N ARG A 170 -3.01 -3.14 11.11
CA ARG A 170 -3.74 -1.89 11.43
C ARG A 170 -3.24 -0.72 10.59
N ALA A 171 -3.10 -0.99 9.30
CA ALA A 171 -2.80 -0.02 8.28
C ALA A 171 -3.72 -0.25 7.07
N LEU A 172 -3.86 0.77 6.25
CA LEU A 172 -4.56 0.65 4.96
C LEU A 172 -3.91 1.53 3.92
N SER A 173 -4.10 1.15 2.67
CA SER A 173 -3.65 1.88 1.49
C SER A 173 -4.83 2.64 0.88
N CYS A 174 -4.59 3.88 0.48
CA CYS A 174 -5.50 4.69 -0.33
C CYS A 174 -4.84 5.01 -1.67
N SER A 175 -5.44 4.53 -2.76
CA SER A 175 -5.07 4.84 -4.12
C SER A 175 -6.03 5.85 -4.72
N VAL A 176 -5.59 7.09 -4.89
CA VAL A 176 -6.32 8.16 -5.56
C VAL A 176 -5.99 8.14 -7.05
N ALA A 177 -6.99 7.88 -7.90
CA ALA A 177 -6.82 7.83 -9.34
C ALA A 177 -6.60 9.25 -9.91
N LEU A 178 -5.48 9.48 -10.59
CA LEU A 178 -5.22 10.71 -11.35
C LEU A 178 -5.48 10.54 -12.85
N GLU A 179 -5.81 9.34 -13.29
CA GLU A 179 -6.27 9.03 -14.64
C GLU A 179 -7.47 8.10 -14.55
N ASP A 180 -8.26 8.01 -15.61
CA ASP A 180 -9.36 7.06 -15.67
C ASP A 180 -8.79 5.62 -15.60
N ASN A 181 -9.31 4.83 -14.67
CA ASN A 181 -9.05 3.40 -14.61
C ASN A 181 -10.06 2.70 -15.51
N TYR A 182 -9.57 2.11 -16.59
CA TYR A 182 -10.34 1.26 -17.47
C TYR A 182 -10.02 -0.21 -17.18
N ALA A 183 -10.90 -1.12 -17.61
CA ALA A 183 -10.62 -2.56 -17.48
C ALA A 183 -9.36 -3.02 -18.24
N ASN A 184 -8.89 -2.22 -19.22
CA ASN A 184 -7.83 -2.59 -20.15
C ASN A 184 -6.50 -1.83 -19.98
N ASN A 185 -6.39 -0.81 -19.12
CA ASN A 185 -5.13 -0.05 -18.92
C ASN A 185 -4.31 -0.52 -17.70
N GLY A 186 -4.43 -1.80 -17.36
CA GLY A 186 -3.75 -2.41 -16.20
C GLY A 186 -4.24 -1.85 -14.85
N PRO A 187 -5.57 -1.86 -14.58
CA PRO A 187 -6.14 -1.43 -13.30
C PRO A 187 -5.64 -2.31 -12.14
N LEU A 188 -5.84 -1.84 -10.91
CA LEU A 188 -5.55 -2.66 -9.74
C LEU A 188 -6.57 -3.79 -9.68
N MET A 189 -6.08 -5.01 -9.48
CA MET A 189 -6.88 -6.19 -9.19
C MET A 189 -6.71 -6.51 -7.71
N VAL A 190 -7.79 -6.93 -7.07
CA VAL A 190 -7.80 -7.39 -5.68
C VAL A 190 -8.45 -8.77 -5.61
N VAL A 191 -8.10 -9.56 -4.60
CA VAL A 191 -8.81 -10.78 -4.23
C VAL A 191 -9.67 -10.45 -3.01
N PRO A 192 -10.98 -10.19 -3.17
CA PRO A 192 -11.85 -9.84 -2.05
C PRO A 192 -11.76 -10.86 -0.92
N GLY A 193 -11.79 -10.44 0.34
CA GLY A 193 -11.76 -11.36 1.48
C GLY A 193 -10.39 -11.98 1.80
N SER A 194 -9.40 -11.88 0.90
CA SER A 194 -8.08 -12.46 1.13
C SER A 194 -7.33 -11.80 2.29
N HIS A 195 -7.68 -10.56 2.66
CA HIS A 195 -7.11 -9.84 3.81
C HIS A 195 -7.33 -10.56 5.15
N LYS A 196 -8.27 -11.50 5.20
CA LYS A 196 -8.56 -12.36 6.36
C LYS A 196 -7.60 -13.54 6.49
N LYS A 197 -6.73 -13.76 5.50
CA LYS A 197 -5.74 -14.83 5.46
C LYS A 197 -4.35 -14.24 5.29
N PHE A 198 -3.42 -14.63 6.16
CA PHE A 198 -2.02 -14.28 6.01
C PHE A 198 -1.29 -15.41 5.28
N VAL A 199 -0.69 -15.10 4.13
CA VAL A 199 0.12 -16.05 3.35
C VAL A 199 1.57 -15.80 3.66
N SER A 200 2.23 -16.72 4.37
CA SER A 200 3.67 -16.65 4.59
C SER A 200 4.41 -16.94 3.30
N CYS A 201 5.45 -16.14 3.02
CA CYS A 201 6.31 -16.29 1.86
C CYS A 201 7.54 -17.14 2.22
N VAL A 202 8.09 -17.81 1.20
CA VAL A 202 9.27 -18.67 1.34
C VAL A 202 10.57 -17.89 1.14
N GLY A 203 11.65 -18.39 1.75
CA GLY A 203 13.01 -17.89 1.58
C GLY A 203 13.32 -16.67 2.45
N LYS A 204 14.62 -16.40 2.66
CA LYS A 204 15.09 -15.27 3.46
C LYS A 204 15.11 -13.98 2.64
N THR A 205 14.77 -12.85 3.25
CA THR A 205 14.93 -11.52 2.64
C THR A 205 16.41 -11.28 2.29
N PRO A 206 16.76 -10.93 1.05
CA PRO A 206 18.12 -10.51 0.71
C PRO A 206 18.48 -9.17 1.36
N GLU A 207 19.78 -8.95 1.62
CA GLU A 207 20.24 -7.65 2.11
C GLU A 207 19.94 -6.54 1.08
N ASN A 208 19.38 -5.41 1.52
CA ASN A 208 18.99 -4.26 0.68
C ASN A 208 17.94 -4.56 -0.42
N HIS A 209 17.09 -5.59 -0.25
CA HIS A 209 16.04 -6.00 -1.20
C HIS A 209 15.12 -4.85 -1.71
N PHE A 210 14.90 -3.83 -0.88
CA PHE A 210 14.03 -2.70 -1.22
C PHE A 210 14.43 -1.91 -2.48
N LYS A 211 15.70 -1.98 -2.90
CA LYS A 211 16.16 -1.32 -4.13
C LYS A 211 15.59 -1.97 -5.39
N ASP A 212 15.29 -3.27 -5.31
CA ASP A 212 14.82 -4.08 -6.42
C ASP A 212 13.31 -4.37 -6.33
N SER A 213 12.76 -4.56 -5.12
CA SER A 213 11.33 -4.87 -4.92
C SER A 213 10.38 -3.82 -5.51
N LEU A 214 10.79 -2.55 -5.47
CA LEU A 214 10.05 -1.43 -6.04
C LEU A 214 10.02 -1.44 -7.58
N ARG A 215 10.94 -2.19 -8.21
CA ARG A 215 11.02 -2.37 -9.68
C ARG A 215 10.46 -3.72 -10.11
N LYS A 216 10.65 -4.76 -9.30
CA LYS A 216 10.18 -6.13 -9.54
C LYS A 216 10.03 -6.87 -8.21
N GLN A 217 8.83 -7.41 -7.96
CA GLN A 217 8.58 -8.24 -6.79
C GLN A 217 9.13 -9.65 -7.04
N GLU A 218 10.25 -10.00 -6.41
CA GLU A 218 10.84 -11.36 -6.46
C GLU A 218 10.81 -12.07 -5.10
N TYR A 219 10.77 -11.31 -4.00
CA TYR A 219 10.63 -11.83 -2.63
C TYR A 219 9.41 -11.20 -1.95
N GLY A 220 8.81 -11.90 -0.99
CA GLY A 220 7.48 -11.51 -0.48
C GLY A 220 6.35 -11.79 -1.48
N VAL A 221 6.62 -12.65 -2.45
CA VAL A 221 5.65 -13.09 -3.45
C VAL A 221 5.01 -14.39 -2.95
N PRO A 222 3.68 -14.44 -2.81
CA PRO A 222 2.98 -15.67 -2.46
C PRO A 222 3.16 -16.73 -3.55
N ASP A 223 3.18 -18.00 -3.15
CA ASP A 223 3.28 -19.11 -4.09
C ASP A 223 2.00 -19.26 -4.94
N ASN A 224 2.14 -19.91 -6.09
CA ASN A 224 1.05 -20.06 -7.05
C ASN A 224 -0.11 -20.92 -6.52
N ASP A 225 0.15 -21.89 -5.63
CA ASP A 225 -0.90 -22.77 -5.11
C ASP A 225 -1.75 -22.02 -4.08
N SER A 226 -1.13 -21.24 -3.19
CA SER A 226 -1.82 -20.34 -2.26
C SER A 226 -2.65 -19.29 -3.00
N LEU A 227 -2.07 -18.64 -4.02
CA LEU A 227 -2.80 -17.69 -4.87
C LEU A 227 -4.00 -18.35 -5.56
N THR A 228 -3.78 -19.53 -6.15
CA THR A 228 -4.85 -20.29 -6.82
C THR A 228 -5.97 -20.65 -5.86
N LYS A 229 -5.63 -21.03 -4.63
CA LYS A 229 -6.62 -21.34 -3.58
C LYS A 229 -7.46 -20.11 -3.22
N LEU A 230 -6.81 -18.98 -2.92
CA LEU A 230 -7.51 -17.73 -2.56
C LEU A 230 -8.41 -17.23 -3.71
N VAL A 231 -7.90 -17.25 -4.95
CA VAL A 231 -8.67 -16.82 -6.13
C VAL A 231 -9.83 -17.76 -6.42
N LYS A 232 -9.68 -19.08 -6.24
CA LYS A 232 -10.80 -20.03 -6.40
C LYS A 232 -11.90 -19.79 -5.38
N GLU A 233 -11.55 -19.38 -4.17
CA GLU A 233 -12.50 -19.14 -3.09
C GLU A 233 -13.22 -17.80 -3.24
N HIS A 234 -12.52 -16.75 -3.65
CA HIS A 234 -13.04 -15.38 -3.58
C HIS A 234 -13.17 -14.65 -4.92
N GLY A 235 -12.65 -15.24 -6.01
CA GLY A 235 -12.58 -14.57 -7.30
C GLY A 235 -11.54 -13.45 -7.34
N ILE A 236 -11.62 -12.64 -8.40
CA ILE A 236 -10.81 -11.43 -8.58
C ILE A 236 -11.78 -10.30 -8.87
N ASP A 237 -11.63 -9.18 -8.18
CA ASP A 237 -12.33 -7.93 -8.52
C ASP A 237 -11.35 -6.89 -9.07
N THR A 238 -11.87 -5.99 -9.88
CA THR A 238 -11.10 -4.94 -10.56
C THR A 238 -11.86 -3.62 -10.52
N PRO A 239 -11.68 -2.82 -9.45
CA PRO A 239 -12.31 -1.51 -9.35
C PRO A 239 -11.84 -0.57 -10.48
N VAL A 240 -12.81 -0.08 -11.26
CA VAL A 240 -12.61 0.82 -12.40
C VAL A 240 -13.49 2.05 -12.24
N GLY A 241 -13.02 3.20 -12.71
CA GLY A 241 -13.77 4.45 -12.57
C GLY A 241 -12.96 5.66 -13.02
N LYS A 242 -13.58 6.83 -12.90
CA LYS A 242 -13.01 8.10 -13.37
C LYS A 242 -11.87 8.59 -12.49
N ALA A 243 -11.01 9.43 -13.07
CA ALA A 243 -10.02 10.17 -12.29
C ALA A 243 -10.71 10.95 -11.15
N GLY A 244 -10.13 10.92 -9.96
CA GLY A 244 -10.73 11.41 -8.72
C GLY A 244 -11.41 10.36 -7.86
N SER A 245 -11.65 9.16 -8.40
CA SER A 245 -12.09 8.01 -7.60
C SER A 245 -10.96 7.54 -6.66
N ILE A 246 -11.33 6.99 -5.50
CA ILE A 246 -10.38 6.40 -4.57
C ILE A 246 -10.66 4.91 -4.36
N LEU A 247 -9.59 4.14 -4.19
CA LEU A 247 -9.63 2.76 -3.75
C LEU A 247 -8.90 2.66 -2.41
N LEU A 248 -9.67 2.42 -1.34
CA LEU A 248 -9.18 2.11 -0.01
C LEU A 248 -9.05 0.60 0.12
N PHE A 249 -7.97 0.09 0.67
CA PHE A 249 -7.82 -1.35 0.90
C PHE A 249 -6.96 -1.69 2.11
N ASP A 250 -7.36 -2.75 2.82
CA ASP A 250 -6.67 -3.28 3.99
C ASP A 250 -5.23 -3.67 3.63
N CYS A 251 -4.29 -3.44 4.56
CA CYS A 251 -2.87 -3.71 4.34
C CYS A 251 -2.56 -5.14 3.90
N ASN A 252 -3.40 -6.11 4.26
CA ASN A 252 -3.16 -7.52 3.96
C ASN A 252 -3.95 -8.05 2.76
N ILE A 253 -4.73 -7.21 2.05
CA ILE A 253 -5.41 -7.70 0.85
C ILE A 253 -4.39 -8.09 -0.23
N MET A 254 -4.65 -9.21 -0.90
CA MET A 254 -3.85 -9.67 -2.01
C MET A 254 -4.24 -8.84 -3.23
N HIS A 255 -3.25 -8.15 -3.80
CA HIS A 255 -3.49 -7.25 -4.92
C HIS A 255 -2.34 -7.26 -5.92
N GLY A 256 -2.65 -6.90 -7.16
CA GLY A 256 -1.71 -6.90 -8.27
C GLY A 256 -2.26 -6.10 -9.44
N SER A 257 -1.49 -5.95 -10.52
CA SER A 257 -1.99 -5.33 -11.75
C SER A 257 -1.22 -5.80 -12.96
N ASN A 258 -1.91 -6.00 -14.08
CA ASN A 258 -1.29 -6.36 -15.35
C ASN A 258 -0.49 -5.19 -15.95
N SER A 259 0.27 -5.47 -17.01
CA SER A 259 0.91 -4.46 -17.84
C SER A 259 -0.12 -3.60 -18.59
N ASN A 260 0.33 -2.47 -19.13
CA ASN A 260 -0.50 -1.56 -19.91
C ASN A 260 0.08 -1.39 -21.33
N ILE A 261 -0.55 -2.04 -22.30
CA ILE A 261 -0.20 -1.94 -23.73
C ILE A 261 -1.07 -0.91 -24.48
N THR A 262 -2.00 -0.24 -23.79
CA THR A 262 -2.94 0.72 -24.38
C THR A 262 -2.35 2.13 -24.40
N PRO A 263 -2.92 3.10 -25.17
CA PRO A 263 -2.50 4.50 -25.08
C PRO A 263 -2.91 5.21 -23.78
N TYR A 264 -3.80 4.62 -22.98
CA TYR A 264 -4.37 5.30 -21.81
C TYR A 264 -3.43 5.18 -20.60
N PRO A 265 -2.82 6.27 -20.12
CA PRO A 265 -1.95 6.20 -18.95
C PRO A 265 -2.77 5.88 -17.70
N ARG A 266 -2.08 5.39 -16.67
CA ARG A 266 -2.65 5.17 -15.34
C ARG A 266 -1.70 5.69 -14.28
N SER A 267 -1.96 6.88 -13.78
CA SER A 267 -1.23 7.47 -12.66
C SER A 267 -2.10 7.50 -11.43
N ASN A 268 -1.53 7.18 -10.26
CA ASN A 268 -2.23 7.27 -8.99
C ASN A 268 -1.33 7.80 -7.88
N VAL A 269 -1.92 8.53 -6.94
CA VAL A 269 -1.29 8.87 -5.66
C VAL A 269 -1.65 7.77 -4.68
N PHE A 270 -0.64 7.15 -4.10
CA PHE A 270 -0.77 6.07 -3.15
C PHE A 270 -0.32 6.55 -1.78
N MET A 271 -1.19 6.45 -0.78
CA MET A 271 -0.92 6.87 0.59
C MET A 271 -1.26 5.72 1.53
N VAL A 272 -0.28 5.33 2.35
CA VAL A 272 -0.45 4.31 3.38
C VAL A 272 -0.64 5.01 4.70
N TYR A 273 -1.78 4.78 5.32
CA TYR A 273 -2.09 5.24 6.66
C TYR A 273 -1.89 4.11 7.65
N ASN A 274 -1.19 4.39 8.74
CA ASN A 274 -1.00 3.45 9.83
C ASN A 274 -1.50 4.07 11.14
N SER A 275 -2.10 3.27 12.01
CA SER A 275 -2.50 3.74 13.34
C SER A 275 -1.28 4.14 14.16
N THR A 276 -1.43 5.20 14.97
CA THR A 276 -0.42 5.61 15.96
C THR A 276 -0.21 4.59 17.06
N GLU A 277 -1.12 3.62 17.23
CA GLU A 277 -1.02 2.47 18.13
C GLU A 277 -0.35 1.26 17.46
N ASN A 278 0.02 1.35 16.18
CA ASN A 278 0.65 0.28 15.38
C ASN A 278 2.02 0.71 14.82
N ARG A 279 2.76 1.53 15.58
CA ARG A 279 4.08 2.03 15.17
C ARG A 279 5.04 0.88 14.91
N LEU A 280 5.95 1.13 13.96
CA LEU A 280 6.95 0.15 13.56
C LEU A 280 7.92 -0.16 14.70
N THR A 281 8.26 -1.44 14.83
CA THR A 281 9.31 -1.95 15.71
C THR A 281 10.53 -2.35 14.89
N GLU A 282 11.47 -3.07 15.47
CA GLU A 282 12.51 -3.72 14.68
C GLU A 282 11.90 -4.67 13.64
N PRO A 283 12.46 -4.77 12.43
CA PRO A 283 11.99 -5.69 11.40
C PRO A 283 11.93 -7.13 11.90
N PHE A 284 10.83 -7.84 11.62
CA PHE A 284 10.65 -9.23 12.06
C PHE A 284 11.61 -10.21 11.34
N SER A 285 12.20 -9.80 10.21
CA SER A 285 13.32 -10.52 9.58
C SER A 285 14.63 -10.50 10.38
N GLY A 286 14.77 -9.62 11.37
CA GLY A 286 16.01 -9.35 12.10
C GLY A 286 17.04 -8.54 11.31
N GLN A 287 16.68 -7.99 10.15
CA GLN A 287 17.54 -7.12 9.35
C GLN A 287 17.48 -5.66 9.83
N ALA A 288 18.43 -4.86 9.35
CA ALA A 288 18.42 -3.43 9.61
C ALA A 288 17.17 -2.76 9.00
N PRO A 289 16.58 -1.77 9.68
CA PRO A 289 15.49 -0.95 9.16
C PRO A 289 15.73 -0.42 7.74
N ARG A 290 14.69 -0.48 6.89
CA ARG A 290 14.69 0.21 5.59
C ARG A 290 14.73 1.73 5.74
N PRO A 291 15.17 2.49 4.71
CA PRO A 291 15.20 3.95 4.76
C PRO A 291 13.85 4.59 5.08
N ALA A 292 13.86 5.74 5.76
CA ALA A 292 12.64 6.42 6.23
C ALA A 292 11.68 6.83 5.11
N TYR A 293 12.18 7.09 3.89
CA TYR A 293 11.33 7.40 2.74
C TYR A 293 10.50 6.21 2.23
N ILE A 294 10.88 4.99 2.61
CA ILE A 294 10.12 3.75 2.35
C ILE A 294 9.19 3.45 3.52
N ALA A 295 9.68 3.59 4.75
CA ALA A 295 8.94 3.23 5.95
C ALA A 295 9.10 4.26 7.05
N GLU A 296 8.11 5.14 7.18
CA GLU A 296 8.03 6.08 8.29
C GLU A 296 7.71 5.34 9.58
N ARG A 297 8.54 5.57 10.60
CA ARG A 297 8.41 4.96 11.93
C ARG A 297 7.51 5.79 12.87
N GLY A 298 7.13 6.99 12.44
CA GLY A 298 6.15 7.84 13.10
C GLY A 298 6.71 8.67 14.25
N ASN A 299 8.03 8.86 14.32
CA ASN A 299 8.68 9.63 15.39
C ASN A 299 8.56 11.15 15.21
N GLY A 300 7.56 11.64 14.47
CA GLY A 300 7.40 13.05 14.09
C GLY A 300 5.98 13.56 14.23
#